data_AF-A0AAW6JJM9-F1
#
_entry.id   AF-A0AAW6JJM9-F1
#
_cell.length_a   1.000
_cell.length_b   1.000
_cell.length_c   1.000
_cell.angle_alpha   90.00
_cell.angle_beta   90.00
_cell.angle_gamma   90.00
#
_symmetry.space_group_name_H-M   'P 1'
#
loop_
_entity.id
_entity.type
_entity.pdbx_description
1 polymer ?
#
loop_
_entity_poly.entity_id
_entity_poly.type
_entity_poly.pdbx_seq_one_letter_code
_entity_poly.pdbx_strand_id
1 'polypeptide(L)'
;MSKNILNLDPSFFLSRPEDISDIYNLHYQDKLKLCKIISIFQESIDAKSIDESVTKLSQAYSILGSFETFYSQKYLTLTGSLKKWEVEDYDCYFDVKREQAKNSSAFLVIRSILIAYKTFLNLRCFIQKENIDNPLLIWKRYHWLFFVFVQGNILCMHRLKKEMRKESMIQVGVILKSMSKLMLASGASMIFAGTPEHQEYENGIRPTMMPPNVNSADFSGLMSYDHAYLINLWNQEKKLFKLIPSFLSPAYEEFLKAHEFLALSHKFVCQKYGGDQTGSLRENRVTALENLEKINNSRRRTIISSDHQLLNPHSKLILTDESEYEEYIKSGFRCYG
;
A
#
# COMPACT_ATOMS: atom_id res chain seq x y z
N MET A 1 -33.12 -9.45 -7.69
CA MET A 1 -31.79 -8.84 -7.56
C MET A 1 -31.08 -9.50 -6.39
N SER A 2 -29.99 -10.21 -6.65
CA SER A 2 -29.42 -11.20 -5.72
C SER A 2 -28.91 -10.56 -4.44
N LYS A 3 -29.36 -11.09 -3.29
CA LYS A 3 -28.83 -10.82 -1.95
C LYS A 3 -27.36 -11.27 -1.74
N ASN A 4 -26.69 -11.72 -2.81
CA ASN A 4 -25.29 -12.15 -2.78
C ASN A 4 -24.40 -11.01 -3.27
N ILE A 5 -24.35 -9.91 -2.51
CA ILE A 5 -23.17 -9.03 -2.59
C ILE A 5 -22.01 -9.90 -2.10
N LEU A 6 -21.25 -10.42 -3.07
CA LEU A 6 -19.98 -11.14 -2.99
C LEU A 6 -19.59 -11.56 -1.56
N ASN A 7 -19.64 -12.87 -1.28
CA ASN A 7 -19.04 -13.43 -0.06
C ASN A 7 -17.68 -12.78 0.17
N LEU A 8 -17.59 -12.01 1.25
CA LEU A 8 -16.36 -11.34 1.65
C LEU A 8 -15.37 -12.42 2.01
N ASP A 9 -14.14 -12.27 1.50
CA ASP A 9 -13.09 -13.22 1.82
C ASP A 9 -12.85 -13.19 3.34
N PRO A 10 -12.88 -14.34 4.03
CA PRO A 10 -12.75 -14.38 5.49
C PRO A 10 -11.33 -14.03 5.95
N SER A 11 -10.35 -14.09 5.04
CA SER A 11 -8.96 -13.74 5.33
C SER A 11 -8.31 -13.05 4.13
N PHE A 12 -7.33 -12.22 4.41
CA PHE A 12 -6.55 -11.51 3.41
C PHE A 12 -5.17 -12.11 3.24
N PHE A 13 -4.89 -12.61 2.04
CA PHE A 13 -3.62 -13.26 1.73
C PHE A 13 -2.63 -12.23 1.23
N LEU A 14 -1.50 -12.11 1.90
CA LEU A 14 -0.40 -11.23 1.52
C LEU A 14 0.89 -12.01 1.33
N SER A 15 1.70 -11.58 0.36
CA SER A 15 3.12 -11.96 0.31
C SER A 15 3.86 -11.39 1.51
N ARG A 16 4.97 -11.99 1.89
CA ARG A 16 5.93 -11.30 2.77
C ARG A 16 6.54 -10.11 2.04
N PRO A 17 6.86 -9.01 2.72
CA PRO A 17 7.45 -7.85 2.06
C PRO A 17 8.81 -8.16 1.43
N GLU A 18 9.58 -9.12 1.97
CA GLU A 18 10.85 -9.59 1.39
C GLU A 18 10.68 -10.40 0.10
N ASP A 19 9.52 -11.02 -0.10
CA ASP A 19 9.24 -11.81 -1.30
C ASP A 19 8.71 -10.95 -2.46
N ILE A 20 8.49 -9.65 -2.21
CA ILE A 20 8.11 -8.68 -3.24
C ILE A 20 9.38 -8.27 -3.98
N SER A 21 9.44 -8.65 -5.26
CA SER A 21 10.61 -8.45 -6.10
C SER A 21 10.25 -7.65 -7.36
N ASP A 22 11.23 -6.92 -7.89
CA ASP A 22 11.12 -6.30 -9.22
C ASP A 22 11.29 -7.32 -10.36
N ILE A 23 11.77 -8.54 -10.06
CA ILE A 23 11.96 -9.66 -10.99
C ILE A 23 11.37 -10.94 -10.38
N TYR A 24 10.51 -11.61 -11.14
CA TYR A 24 10.00 -12.93 -10.80
C TYR A 24 10.45 -13.94 -11.86
N ASN A 25 11.07 -15.04 -11.42
CA ASN A 25 11.39 -16.16 -12.29
C ASN A 25 10.11 -16.98 -12.50
N LEU A 26 9.51 -16.85 -13.67
CA LEU A 26 8.24 -17.48 -14.02
C LEU A 26 8.44 -18.43 -15.20
N HIS A 27 7.79 -19.59 -15.16
CA HIS A 27 7.67 -20.41 -16.36
C HIS A 27 6.84 -19.68 -17.43
N TYR A 28 7.06 -20.00 -18.70
CA TYR A 28 6.37 -19.36 -19.82
C TYR A 28 4.83 -19.40 -19.67
N GLN A 29 4.28 -20.54 -19.23
CA GLN A 29 2.85 -20.69 -18.98
C GLN A 29 2.34 -19.80 -17.84
N ASP A 30 3.11 -19.65 -16.77
CA ASP A 30 2.78 -18.76 -15.66
C ASP A 30 2.79 -17.29 -16.10
N LYS A 31 3.74 -16.90 -16.96
CA LYS A 31 3.78 -15.57 -17.55
C LYS A 31 2.52 -15.29 -18.37
N LEU A 32 2.14 -16.18 -19.28
CA LEU A 32 0.91 -16.04 -20.08
C LEU A 32 -0.33 -15.95 -19.20
N LYS A 33 -0.40 -16.80 -18.17
CA LYS A 33 -1.48 -16.83 -17.20
C LYS A 33 -1.61 -15.49 -16.46
N LEU A 34 -0.51 -14.97 -15.92
CA LEU A 34 -0.49 -13.69 -15.22
C LEU A 34 -0.80 -12.51 -16.13
N CYS A 35 -0.27 -12.47 -17.36
CA CYS A 35 -0.62 -11.44 -18.35
C CYS A 35 -2.12 -11.42 -18.63
N LYS A 36 -2.74 -12.60 -18.81
CA LYS A 36 -4.18 -12.70 -19.01
C LYS A 36 -4.98 -12.20 -17.81
N ILE A 37 -4.56 -12.55 -16.59
CA ILE A 37 -5.20 -12.09 -15.34
C ILE A 37 -5.11 -10.56 -15.24
N ILE A 38 -3.94 -9.97 -15.50
CA ILE A 38 -3.72 -8.53 -15.44
C ILE A 38 -4.59 -7.80 -16.47
N SER A 39 -4.67 -8.30 -17.70
CA SER A 39 -5.54 -7.73 -18.75
C SER A 39 -7.00 -7.71 -18.30
N ILE A 40 -7.52 -8.83 -17.77
CA ILE A 40 -8.90 -8.90 -17.28
C ILE A 40 -9.12 -7.99 -16.07
N PHE A 41 -8.12 -7.87 -15.19
CA PHE A 41 -8.19 -6.94 -14.07
C PHE A 41 -8.25 -5.49 -14.54
N GLN A 42 -7.48 -5.09 -15.55
CA GLN A 42 -7.57 -3.76 -16.16
C GLN A 42 -8.96 -3.52 -16.77
N GLU A 43 -9.49 -4.48 -17.52
CA GLU A 43 -10.89 -4.41 -18.01
C GLU A 43 -11.91 -4.28 -16.88
N SER A 44 -11.66 -4.88 -15.71
CA SER A 44 -12.53 -4.74 -14.54
C SER A 44 -12.50 -3.34 -13.92
N ILE A 45 -11.38 -2.62 -14.04
CA ILE A 45 -11.26 -1.23 -13.58
C ILE A 45 -12.02 -0.30 -14.53
N ASP A 46 -11.93 -0.55 -15.83
CA ASP A 46 -12.57 0.26 -16.88
C ASP A 46 -14.04 -0.12 -17.14
N ALA A 47 -14.56 -1.11 -16.43
CA ALA A 47 -15.93 -1.58 -16.55
C ALA A 47 -16.95 -0.46 -16.28
N LYS A 48 -18.05 -0.45 -17.05
CA LYS A 48 -19.08 0.60 -16.99
C LYS A 48 -20.03 0.44 -15.79
N SER A 49 -20.01 -0.73 -15.16
CA SER A 49 -20.85 -1.04 -14.00
C SER A 49 -20.12 -1.92 -13.01
N ILE A 50 -20.59 -1.92 -11.75
CA ILE A 50 -20.06 -2.80 -10.70
C ILE A 50 -20.27 -4.28 -11.07
N ASP A 51 -21.43 -4.64 -11.62
CA ASP A 51 -21.73 -6.04 -12.01
C ASP A 51 -20.78 -6.54 -13.11
N GLU A 52 -20.47 -5.69 -14.09
CA GLU A 52 -19.47 -6.00 -15.13
C GLU A 52 -18.08 -6.17 -14.52
N SER A 53 -17.67 -5.24 -13.63
CA SER A 53 -16.39 -5.31 -12.92
C SER A 53 -16.27 -6.62 -12.12
N VAL A 54 -17.32 -6.99 -11.38
CA VAL A 54 -17.39 -8.22 -10.58
C VAL A 54 -17.33 -9.48 -11.45
N THR A 55 -17.96 -9.46 -12.62
CA THR A 55 -17.90 -10.57 -13.58
C THR A 55 -16.47 -10.77 -14.07
N LYS A 56 -15.77 -9.69 -14.44
CA LYS A 56 -14.36 -9.73 -14.85
C LYS A 56 -13.45 -10.20 -13.73
N LEU A 57 -13.66 -9.74 -12.49
CA LEU A 57 -12.88 -10.22 -11.34
C LEU A 57 -13.08 -11.72 -11.11
N SER A 58 -14.31 -12.21 -11.22
CA SER A 58 -14.61 -13.65 -11.08
C SER A 58 -13.89 -14.48 -12.15
N GLN A 59 -13.79 -13.96 -13.38
CA GLN A 59 -13.01 -14.57 -14.45
C GLN A 59 -11.51 -14.58 -14.13
N ALA A 60 -10.96 -13.47 -13.63
CA ALA A 60 -9.56 -13.39 -13.20
C ALA A 60 -9.24 -14.39 -12.08
N TYR A 61 -10.12 -14.54 -11.08
CA TYR A 61 -9.99 -15.56 -10.03
C TYR A 61 -10.04 -16.99 -10.55
N SER A 62 -10.96 -17.27 -11.47
CA SER A 62 -11.07 -18.60 -12.08
C SER A 62 -9.78 -18.98 -12.80
N ILE A 63 -9.17 -18.03 -13.53
CA ILE A 63 -7.87 -18.23 -14.17
C ILE A 63 -6.78 -18.40 -13.12
N LEU A 64 -6.73 -17.55 -12.10
CA LEU A 64 -5.75 -17.65 -11.03
C LEU A 64 -5.73 -19.05 -10.41
N GLY A 65 -6.93 -19.61 -10.16
CA GLY A 65 -7.11 -20.95 -9.61
C GLY A 65 -6.59 -21.06 -8.16
N SER A 66 -6.57 -22.28 -7.64
CA SER A 66 -5.82 -22.58 -6.43
C SER A 66 -4.33 -22.71 -6.76
N PHE A 67 -3.49 -22.30 -5.82
CA PHE A 67 -2.06 -22.59 -5.85
C PHE A 67 -1.61 -22.95 -4.44
N GLU A 68 -0.63 -23.85 -4.35
CA GLU A 68 -0.08 -24.26 -3.06
C GLU A 68 0.60 -23.08 -2.38
N THR A 69 0.14 -22.81 -1.16
CA THR A 69 0.75 -21.86 -0.25
C THR A 69 1.17 -22.55 1.03
N PHE A 70 2.25 -22.05 1.62
CA PHE A 70 2.77 -22.57 2.87
C PHE A 70 2.88 -21.45 3.89
N TYR A 71 2.55 -21.78 5.13
CA TYR A 71 2.78 -20.87 6.25
C TYR A 71 4.29 -20.72 6.46
N SER A 72 4.76 -19.48 6.46
CA SER A 72 6.18 -19.20 6.66
C SER A 72 6.50 -19.16 8.14
N GLN A 73 7.41 -20.03 8.60
CA GLN A 73 7.96 -19.95 9.97
C GLN A 73 8.97 -18.80 10.14
N LYS A 74 9.31 -18.11 9.04
CA LYS A 74 10.50 -17.27 8.91
C LYS A 74 10.16 -15.77 8.93
N TYR A 75 9.92 -15.20 10.11
CA TYR A 75 9.92 -13.73 10.33
C TYR A 75 11.35 -13.19 10.53
N LEU A 76 12.34 -13.72 9.80
CA LEU A 76 13.76 -13.60 10.18
C LEU A 76 14.41 -12.24 9.85
N THR A 77 13.66 -11.29 9.32
CA THR A 77 14.16 -9.94 9.03
C THR A 77 13.20 -8.91 9.59
N LEU A 78 12.83 -9.07 10.87
CA LEU A 78 12.27 -7.97 11.63
C LEU A 78 13.26 -6.81 11.51
N THR A 79 12.82 -5.69 10.93
CA THR A 79 13.45 -4.39 11.17
C THR A 79 13.67 -4.31 12.67
N GLY A 80 14.86 -3.97 13.17
CA GLY A 80 15.28 -4.21 14.57
C GLY A 80 14.37 -3.66 15.70
N SER A 81 13.26 -3.03 15.36
CA SER A 81 12.21 -2.48 16.21
C SER A 81 10.94 -3.35 16.39
N LEU A 82 10.70 -4.41 15.61
CA LEU A 82 9.49 -5.24 15.74
C LEU A 82 9.80 -6.64 16.25
N LYS A 83 8.92 -7.19 17.09
CA LYS A 83 8.97 -8.59 17.53
C LYS A 83 8.00 -9.42 16.70
N LYS A 84 8.34 -10.70 16.50
CA LYS A 84 7.51 -11.64 15.72
C LYS A 84 6.06 -11.68 16.21
N TRP A 85 5.86 -11.80 17.52
CA TRP A 85 4.52 -11.89 18.10
C TRP A 85 3.70 -10.61 17.90
N GLU A 86 4.33 -9.42 17.83
CA GLU A 86 3.63 -8.15 17.57
C GLU A 86 3.06 -8.14 16.15
N VAL A 87 3.82 -8.68 15.18
CA VAL A 87 3.35 -8.84 13.80
C VAL A 87 2.23 -9.87 13.72
N GLU A 88 2.38 -11.02 14.38
CA GLU A 88 1.37 -12.08 14.39
C GLU A 88 0.05 -11.59 15.02
N ASP A 89 0.12 -10.84 16.11
CA ASP A 89 -1.03 -10.24 16.79
C ASP A 89 -1.73 -9.20 15.88
N TYR A 90 -0.96 -8.35 15.20
CA TYR A 90 -1.46 -7.37 14.25
C TYR A 90 -2.12 -8.02 13.03
N ASP A 91 -1.46 -9.01 12.42
CA ASP A 91 -2.01 -9.75 11.28
C ASP A 91 -3.28 -10.52 11.68
N CYS A 92 -3.29 -11.13 12.87
CA CYS A 92 -4.46 -11.82 13.39
C CYS A 92 -5.66 -10.87 13.56
N TYR A 93 -5.45 -9.70 14.18
CA TYR A 93 -6.49 -8.69 14.33
C TYR A 93 -7.07 -8.26 12.97
N PHE A 94 -6.22 -8.07 11.95
CA PHE A 94 -6.69 -7.68 10.61
C PHE A 94 -7.07 -8.86 9.71
N ASP A 95 -7.19 -10.08 10.23
CA ASP A 95 -7.52 -11.28 9.44
C ASP A 95 -6.55 -11.51 8.25
N VAL A 96 -5.28 -11.12 8.40
CA VAL A 96 -4.22 -11.26 7.40
C VAL A 96 -3.50 -12.59 7.56
N LYS A 97 -3.26 -13.27 6.44
CA LYS A 97 -2.44 -14.47 6.35
C LYS A 97 -1.25 -14.20 5.45
N ARG A 98 -0.05 -14.32 6.01
CA ARG A 98 1.20 -14.21 5.25
C ARG A 98 1.61 -15.56 4.74
N GLU A 99 1.62 -15.68 3.42
CA GLU A 99 1.86 -16.94 2.74
C GLU A 99 3.04 -16.82 1.78
N GLN A 100 3.66 -17.96 1.50
CA GLN A 100 4.60 -18.10 0.41
C GLN A 100 3.99 -19.02 -0.65
N ALA A 101 3.98 -18.57 -1.89
CA ALA A 101 3.54 -19.39 -3.02
C ALA A 101 4.69 -20.33 -3.44
N LYS A 102 4.37 -21.60 -3.68
CA LYS A 102 5.35 -22.62 -4.11
C LYS A 102 6.15 -22.22 -5.34
N ASN A 103 5.47 -21.62 -6.33
CA ASN A 103 6.07 -21.30 -7.62
C ASN A 103 6.66 -19.90 -7.61
N SER A 104 5.83 -18.88 -7.37
CA SER A 104 6.26 -17.48 -7.39
C SER A 104 5.32 -16.61 -6.56
N SER A 105 5.90 -15.74 -5.74
CA SER A 105 5.17 -14.73 -4.97
C SER A 105 4.38 -13.74 -5.85
N ALA A 106 4.67 -13.66 -7.16
CA ALA A 106 3.86 -12.90 -8.12
C ALA A 106 2.38 -13.29 -8.08
N PHE A 107 2.07 -14.58 -7.96
CA PHE A 107 0.68 -15.04 -7.88
C PHE A 107 -0.03 -14.57 -6.60
N LEU A 108 0.68 -14.50 -5.47
CA LEU A 108 0.14 -13.95 -4.23
C LEU A 108 -0.07 -12.45 -4.31
N VAL A 109 0.86 -11.70 -4.91
CA VAL A 109 0.71 -10.26 -5.14
C VAL A 109 -0.50 -9.98 -6.03
N ILE A 110 -0.69 -10.74 -7.11
CA ILE A 110 -1.88 -10.58 -7.96
C ILE A 110 -3.16 -10.96 -7.20
N ARG A 111 -3.14 -12.06 -6.44
CA ARG A 111 -4.29 -12.47 -5.61
C ARG A 111 -4.69 -11.37 -4.62
N SER A 112 -3.74 -10.76 -3.92
CA SER A 112 -4.02 -9.71 -2.93
C SER A 112 -4.63 -8.47 -3.58
N ILE A 113 -4.16 -8.07 -4.76
CA ILE A 113 -4.73 -6.98 -5.55
C ILE A 113 -6.18 -7.27 -5.94
N LEU A 114 -6.47 -8.47 -6.45
CA LEU A 114 -7.83 -8.87 -6.82
C LEU A 114 -8.76 -8.86 -5.59
N ILE A 115 -8.28 -9.32 -4.42
CA ILE A 115 -9.09 -9.36 -3.19
C ILE A 115 -9.35 -7.95 -2.69
N ALA A 116 -8.33 -7.09 -2.67
CA ALA A 116 -8.48 -5.71 -2.25
C ALA A 116 -9.44 -4.92 -3.14
N TYR A 117 -9.38 -5.10 -4.47
CA TYR A 117 -10.29 -4.41 -5.37
C TYR A 117 -11.73 -4.94 -5.29
N LYS A 118 -11.92 -6.26 -5.19
CA LYS A 118 -13.25 -6.85 -4.88
C LYS A 118 -13.80 -6.29 -3.56
N THR A 119 -12.96 -6.19 -2.54
CA THR A 119 -13.31 -5.63 -1.22
C THR A 119 -13.72 -4.17 -1.35
N PHE A 120 -12.99 -3.36 -2.13
CA PHE A 120 -13.34 -1.98 -2.42
C PHE A 120 -14.73 -1.84 -3.05
N LEU A 121 -15.02 -2.62 -4.09
CA LEU A 121 -16.32 -2.61 -4.77
C LEU A 121 -17.46 -2.94 -3.80
N ASN A 122 -17.26 -3.96 -2.95
CA ASN A 122 -18.24 -4.33 -1.93
C ASN A 122 -18.49 -3.20 -0.93
N LEU A 123 -17.43 -2.60 -0.38
CA LEU A 123 -17.56 -1.50 0.57
C LEU A 123 -18.27 -0.30 -0.05
N ARG A 124 -18.01 0.03 -1.32
CA ARG A 124 -18.75 1.08 -2.03
C ARG A 124 -20.24 0.79 -2.12
N CYS A 125 -20.61 -0.45 -2.44
CA CYS A 125 -22.01 -0.85 -2.48
C CYS A 125 -22.69 -0.76 -1.11
N PHE A 126 -22.00 -1.09 -0.02
CA PHE A 126 -22.55 -0.98 1.34
C PHE A 126 -22.77 0.48 1.74
N ILE A 127 -21.76 1.34 1.51
CA ILE A 127 -21.85 2.77 1.87
C ILE A 127 -22.97 3.47 1.07
N GLN A 128 -23.12 3.16 -0.22
CA GLN A 128 -24.18 3.75 -1.06
C GLN A 128 -25.60 3.36 -0.63
N LYS A 129 -25.77 2.30 0.17
CA LYS A 129 -27.07 1.85 0.67
C LYS A 129 -27.40 2.42 2.06
N GLU A 130 -26.58 3.35 2.57
CA GLU A 130 -26.73 4.02 3.88
C GLU A 130 -26.82 3.09 5.10
N ASN A 131 -26.49 1.80 4.94
CA ASN A 131 -26.42 0.83 6.03
C ASN A 131 -24.96 0.54 6.36
N ILE A 132 -24.37 1.33 7.27
CA ILE A 132 -23.11 0.99 7.92
C ILE A 132 -23.41 -0.08 8.99
N ASP A 133 -23.78 -1.28 8.55
CA ASP A 133 -24.20 -2.35 9.47
C ASP A 133 -23.02 -3.00 10.20
N ASN A 134 -21.77 -2.59 9.93
CA ASN A 134 -20.58 -3.14 10.58
C ASN A 134 -19.35 -2.20 10.53
N PRO A 135 -19.22 -1.25 11.47
CA PRO A 135 -18.05 -0.36 11.59
C PRO A 135 -16.71 -1.07 11.68
N LEU A 136 -16.62 -2.18 12.42
CA LEU A 136 -15.38 -2.97 12.56
C LEU A 136 -14.96 -3.60 11.23
N LEU A 137 -15.92 -4.08 10.44
CA LEU A 137 -15.64 -4.59 9.10
C LEU A 137 -15.07 -3.48 8.21
N ILE A 138 -15.69 -2.30 8.16
CA ILE A 138 -15.19 -1.14 7.40
C ILE A 138 -13.76 -0.81 7.83
N TRP A 139 -13.52 -0.73 9.14
CA TRP A 139 -12.20 -0.50 9.72
C TRP A 139 -11.17 -1.50 9.20
N LYS A 140 -11.40 -2.80 9.39
CA LYS A 140 -10.44 -3.84 8.98
C LYS A 140 -10.23 -3.87 7.46
N ARG A 141 -11.29 -3.72 6.68
CA ARG A 141 -11.25 -3.92 5.23
C ARG A 141 -10.60 -2.77 4.48
N TYR A 142 -10.76 -1.52 4.93
CA TYR A 142 -9.97 -0.42 4.36
C TYR A 142 -8.48 -0.49 4.74
N HIS A 143 -8.12 -1.13 5.87
CA HIS A 143 -6.72 -1.46 6.16
C HIS A 143 -6.15 -2.50 5.19
N TRP A 144 -6.95 -3.44 4.67
CA TRP A 144 -6.48 -4.37 3.64
C TRP A 144 -6.05 -3.64 2.36
N LEU A 145 -6.84 -2.65 1.93
CA LEU A 145 -6.49 -1.80 0.79
C LEU A 145 -5.17 -1.08 1.05
N PHE A 146 -5.03 -0.49 2.25
CA PHE A 146 -3.78 0.15 2.67
C PHE A 146 -2.58 -0.82 2.54
N PHE A 147 -2.69 -2.06 3.03
CA PHE A 147 -1.60 -3.03 2.94
C PHE A 147 -1.16 -3.32 1.50
N VAL A 148 -2.10 -3.45 0.56
CA VAL A 148 -1.75 -3.63 -0.88
C VAL A 148 -1.02 -2.41 -1.43
N PHE A 149 -1.45 -1.20 -1.08
CA PHE A 149 -0.78 0.01 -1.54
C PHE A 149 0.62 0.17 -0.95
N VAL A 150 0.84 -0.29 0.29
CA VAL A 150 2.19 -0.40 0.88
C VAL A 150 3.03 -1.41 0.10
N GLN A 151 2.52 -2.60 -0.21
CA GLN A 151 3.23 -3.60 -1.02
C GLN A 151 3.55 -3.09 -2.43
N GLY A 152 2.65 -2.32 -3.04
CA GLY A 152 2.91 -1.62 -4.30
C GLY A 152 4.04 -0.61 -4.18
N ASN A 153 4.11 0.15 -3.08
CA ASN A 153 5.21 1.08 -2.82
C ASN A 153 6.55 0.36 -2.60
N ILE A 154 6.54 -0.80 -1.93
CA ILE A 154 7.72 -1.65 -1.79
C ILE A 154 8.25 -2.07 -3.17
N LEU A 155 7.37 -2.56 -4.04
CA LEU A 155 7.73 -2.90 -5.42
C LEU A 155 8.30 -1.70 -6.18
N CYS A 156 7.68 -0.52 -6.03
CA CYS A 156 8.16 0.71 -6.64
C CYS A 156 9.56 1.10 -6.12
N MET A 157 9.85 0.94 -4.83
CA MET A 157 11.18 1.19 -4.28
C MET A 157 12.25 0.28 -4.88
N HIS A 158 11.97 -1.01 -5.02
CA HIS A 158 12.88 -1.96 -5.66
C HIS A 158 13.14 -1.57 -7.13
N ARG A 159 12.10 -1.19 -7.87
CA ARG A 159 12.23 -0.71 -9.25
C ARG A 159 12.98 0.62 -9.35
N LEU A 160 12.69 1.58 -8.47
CA LEU A 160 13.36 2.88 -8.44
C LEU A 160 14.86 2.70 -8.31
N LYS A 161 15.30 1.89 -7.34
CA LYS A 161 16.71 1.56 -7.13
C LYS A 161 17.38 0.98 -8.37
N LYS A 162 16.70 0.08 -9.07
CA LYS A 162 17.21 -0.56 -10.28
C LYS A 162 17.30 0.42 -11.46
N GLU A 163 16.23 1.17 -11.72
CA GLU A 163 16.18 2.06 -12.89
C GLU A 163 17.07 3.30 -12.70
N MET A 164 17.27 3.77 -11.47
CA MET A 164 18.30 4.76 -11.14
C MET A 164 19.72 4.26 -11.45
N ARG A 165 20.02 2.96 -11.25
CA ARG A 165 21.33 2.36 -11.58
C ARG A 165 21.54 2.13 -13.08
N LYS A 166 20.45 1.89 -13.80
CA LYS A 166 20.46 1.73 -15.26
C LYS A 166 20.40 3.07 -16.01
N GLU A 167 20.29 4.17 -15.27
CA GLU A 167 20.21 5.49 -15.86
C GLU A 167 18.92 5.72 -16.70
N SER A 168 17.88 4.90 -16.49
CA SER A 168 16.61 5.00 -17.22
C SER A 168 15.66 6.04 -16.59
N MET A 169 15.89 7.31 -16.90
CA MET A 169 15.20 8.41 -16.22
C MET A 169 13.70 8.52 -16.54
N ILE A 170 13.27 8.11 -17.74
CA ILE A 170 11.84 7.99 -18.07
C ILE A 170 11.16 7.04 -17.07
N GLN A 171 11.76 5.87 -16.84
CA GLN A 171 11.20 4.87 -15.92
C GLN A 171 11.22 5.36 -14.48
N VAL A 172 12.27 6.09 -14.06
CA VAL A 172 12.31 6.76 -12.75
C VAL A 172 11.11 7.71 -12.60
N GLY A 173 10.83 8.54 -13.60
CA GLY A 173 9.68 9.44 -13.60
C GLY A 173 8.33 8.71 -13.52
N VAL A 174 8.16 7.62 -14.25
CA VAL A 174 6.96 6.75 -14.19
C VAL A 174 6.81 6.15 -12.79
N ILE A 175 7.89 5.62 -12.21
CA ILE A 175 7.89 5.01 -10.89
C ILE A 175 7.52 6.04 -9.80
N LEU A 176 8.07 7.26 -9.86
CA LEU A 176 7.69 8.33 -8.94
C LEU A 176 6.18 8.62 -9.02
N LYS A 177 5.61 8.76 -10.22
CA LYS A 177 4.16 8.94 -10.41
C LYS A 177 3.34 7.77 -9.88
N SER A 178 3.81 6.53 -10.07
CA SER A 178 3.17 5.34 -9.50
C SER A 178 3.18 5.36 -7.97
N MET A 179 4.32 5.70 -7.34
CA MET A 179 4.43 5.86 -5.89
C MET A 179 3.47 6.94 -5.39
N SER A 180 3.39 8.10 -6.07
CA SER A 180 2.44 9.17 -5.74
C SER A 180 1.00 8.66 -5.71
N LYS A 181 0.57 7.95 -6.75
CA LYS A 181 -0.80 7.40 -6.81
C LYS A 181 -1.07 6.38 -5.69
N LEU A 182 -0.11 5.52 -5.39
CA LEU A 182 -0.25 4.55 -4.30
C LEU A 182 -0.30 5.23 -2.93
N MET A 183 0.43 6.33 -2.72
CA MET A 183 0.35 7.15 -1.51
C MET A 183 -1.00 7.87 -1.38
N LEU A 184 -1.50 8.47 -2.46
CA LEU A 184 -2.83 9.06 -2.50
C LEU A 184 -3.91 8.01 -2.16
N ALA A 185 -3.82 6.82 -2.77
CA ALA A 185 -4.73 5.72 -2.49
C ALA A 185 -4.63 5.24 -1.03
N SER A 186 -3.43 5.22 -0.46
CA SER A 186 -3.19 4.91 0.96
C SER A 186 -3.84 5.95 1.89
N GLY A 187 -3.73 7.24 1.56
CA GLY A 187 -4.40 8.30 2.33
C GLY A 187 -5.92 8.20 2.23
N ALA A 188 -6.45 7.93 1.03
CA ALA A 188 -7.87 7.70 0.82
C ALA A 188 -8.38 6.49 1.63
N SER A 189 -7.64 5.37 1.63
CA SER A 189 -8.05 4.19 2.40
C SER A 189 -8.06 4.47 3.91
N MET A 190 -7.14 5.29 4.44
CA MET A 190 -7.22 5.75 5.83
C MET A 190 -8.48 6.56 6.11
N ILE A 191 -8.79 7.55 5.25
CA ILE A 191 -10.00 8.38 5.41
C ILE A 191 -11.25 7.50 5.41
N PHE A 192 -11.35 6.54 4.49
CA PHE A 192 -12.47 5.61 4.45
C PHE A 192 -12.52 4.65 5.64
N ALA A 193 -11.38 4.18 6.15
CA ALA A 193 -11.34 3.42 7.39
C ALA A 193 -11.89 4.25 8.58
N GLY A 194 -11.70 5.57 8.54
CA GLY A 194 -12.25 6.54 9.49
C GLY A 194 -13.68 7.00 9.22
N THR A 195 -14.43 6.33 8.33
CA THR A 195 -15.86 6.63 8.10
C THR A 195 -16.71 6.48 9.37
N PRO A 196 -16.55 5.42 10.20
CA PRO A 196 -17.33 5.26 11.42
C PRO A 196 -17.29 6.48 12.34
N GLU A 197 -18.40 6.75 13.01
CA GLU A 197 -18.53 7.84 13.97
C GLU A 197 -17.65 7.62 15.21
N HIS A 198 -17.35 8.70 15.92
CA HIS A 198 -16.50 8.66 17.12
C HIS A 198 -17.01 7.62 18.14
N GLN A 199 -18.32 7.59 18.39
CA GLN A 199 -18.93 6.67 19.34
C GLN A 199 -18.86 5.20 18.88
N GLU A 200 -18.97 4.95 17.58
CA GLU A 200 -18.83 3.59 17.01
C GLU A 200 -17.39 3.10 17.13
N TYR A 201 -16.42 3.99 16.96
CA TYR A 201 -15.01 3.68 17.19
C TYR A 201 -14.75 3.37 18.66
N GLU A 202 -15.12 4.25 19.59
CA GLU A 202 -14.85 4.07 21.02
C GLU A 202 -15.54 2.84 21.62
N ASN A 203 -16.77 2.52 21.18
CA ASN A 203 -17.53 1.40 21.74
C ASN A 203 -17.35 0.09 20.98
N GLY A 204 -17.11 0.15 19.66
CA GLY A 204 -17.18 -1.01 18.78
C GLY A 204 -15.83 -1.43 18.19
N ILE A 205 -14.88 -0.50 18.00
CA ILE A 205 -13.60 -0.78 17.33
C ILE A 205 -12.46 -0.78 18.34
N ARG A 206 -12.27 0.32 19.06
CA ARG A 206 -11.15 0.52 19.99
C ARG A 206 -11.03 -0.59 21.04
N PRO A 207 -12.11 -1.08 21.69
CA PRO A 207 -12.00 -2.15 22.69
C PRO A 207 -11.52 -3.47 22.10
N THR A 208 -11.72 -3.69 20.79
CA THR A 208 -11.25 -4.89 20.09
C THR A 208 -9.74 -4.85 19.79
N MET A 209 -9.11 -3.67 19.87
CA MET A 209 -7.66 -3.46 19.77
C MET A 209 -6.97 -3.44 21.14
N MET A 210 -7.65 -3.88 22.20
CA MET A 210 -7.12 -3.94 23.57
C MET A 210 -7.21 -5.37 24.13
N PRO A 211 -6.34 -5.75 25.10
CA PRO A 211 -6.47 -7.02 25.78
C PRO A 211 -7.86 -7.22 26.43
N PRO A 212 -8.43 -8.44 26.39
CA PRO A 212 -7.84 -9.69 25.92
C PRO A 212 -8.05 -9.97 24.41
N ASN A 213 -8.64 -9.06 23.65
CA ASN A 213 -8.96 -9.28 22.22
C ASN A 213 -7.70 -9.34 21.34
N VAL A 214 -6.63 -8.67 21.78
CA VAL A 214 -5.27 -8.73 21.23
C VAL A 214 -4.29 -8.97 22.38
N ASN A 215 -3.10 -9.49 22.08
CA ASN A 215 -2.07 -9.76 23.09
C ASN A 215 -1.30 -8.49 23.48
N SER A 216 -1.12 -7.55 22.56
CA SER A 216 -0.41 -6.29 22.80
C SER A 216 -1.27 -5.30 23.59
N ALA A 217 -0.68 -4.72 24.64
CA ALA A 217 -1.27 -3.57 25.34
C ALA A 217 -1.08 -2.24 24.57
N ASP A 218 -0.17 -2.21 23.59
CA ASP A 218 0.27 -1.05 22.83
C ASP A 218 -0.04 -1.18 21.32
N PHE A 219 -1.14 -1.88 20.99
CA PHE A 219 -1.54 -2.20 19.63
C PHE A 219 -1.56 -0.95 18.75
N SER A 220 -0.81 -0.97 17.65
CA SER A 220 -0.65 0.21 16.80
C SER A 220 -0.23 -0.15 15.39
N GLY A 221 -0.46 0.78 14.44
CA GLY A 221 -0.03 0.63 13.05
C GLY A 221 1.49 0.50 12.86
N LEU A 222 2.29 0.74 13.90
CA LEU A 222 3.72 0.45 13.88
C LEU A 222 4.03 -1.04 13.83
N MET A 223 3.09 -1.90 14.26
CA MET A 223 3.21 -3.36 14.21
C MET A 223 2.93 -3.94 12.81
N SER A 224 2.52 -3.11 11.85
CA SER A 224 2.36 -3.52 10.46
C SER A 224 3.72 -3.83 9.82
N TYR A 225 3.91 -5.11 9.46
CA TYR A 225 5.16 -5.60 8.88
C TYR A 225 5.52 -4.94 7.54
N ASP A 226 4.56 -4.84 6.61
CA ASP A 226 4.80 -4.22 5.29
C ASP A 226 5.21 -2.75 5.45
N HIS A 227 4.54 -2.02 6.34
CA HIS A 227 4.86 -0.61 6.58
C HIS A 227 6.23 -0.44 7.23
N ALA A 228 6.57 -1.25 8.23
CA ALA A 228 7.90 -1.22 8.84
C ALA A 228 9.00 -1.53 7.80
N TYR A 229 8.78 -2.52 6.94
CA TYR A 229 9.70 -2.86 5.86
C TYR A 229 9.88 -1.71 4.86
N LEU A 230 8.78 -1.08 4.41
CA LEU A 230 8.84 0.08 3.52
C LEU A 230 9.63 1.25 4.13
N ILE A 231 9.40 1.57 5.41
CA ILE A 231 10.12 2.64 6.11
C ILE A 231 11.62 2.30 6.21
N ASN A 232 11.95 1.03 6.46
CA ASN A 232 13.34 0.59 6.47
C ASN A 232 13.99 0.73 5.08
N LEU A 233 13.28 0.37 3.99
CA LEU A 233 13.77 0.60 2.62
C LEU A 233 14.02 2.09 2.36
N TRP A 234 13.11 2.97 2.74
CA TRP A 234 13.33 4.42 2.59
C TRP A 234 14.55 4.91 3.36
N ASN A 235 14.76 4.42 4.58
CA ASN A 235 15.92 4.80 5.39
C ASN A 235 17.25 4.31 4.79
N GLN A 236 17.26 3.08 4.28
CA GLN A 236 18.43 2.48 3.61
C GLN A 236 18.76 3.23 2.31
N GLU A 237 17.73 3.59 1.55
CA GLU A 237 17.85 4.16 0.20
C GLU A 237 17.64 5.68 0.15
N LYS A 238 17.67 6.38 1.29
CA LYS A 238 17.39 7.83 1.38
C LYS A 238 18.23 8.71 0.46
N LYS A 239 19.42 8.23 0.07
CA LYS A 239 20.30 8.94 -0.88
C LYS A 239 19.75 8.92 -2.31
N LEU A 240 18.91 7.95 -2.69
CA LEU A 240 18.32 7.86 -4.03
C LEU A 240 17.48 9.09 -4.36
N PHE A 241 16.68 9.59 -3.40
CA PHE A 241 15.85 10.77 -3.61
C PHE A 241 16.68 12.04 -3.88
N LYS A 242 17.92 12.09 -3.40
CA LYS A 242 18.86 13.20 -3.67
C LYS A 242 19.51 13.13 -5.06
N LEU A 243 19.38 11.99 -5.74
CA LEU A 243 19.94 11.77 -7.07
C LEU A 243 18.92 11.99 -8.18
N ILE A 244 17.68 12.36 -7.84
CA ILE A 244 16.63 12.63 -8.83
C ILE A 244 17.03 13.87 -9.66
N PRO A 245 17.09 13.77 -10.99
CA PRO A 245 17.42 14.91 -11.85
C PRO A 245 16.37 16.02 -11.81
N SER A 246 16.81 17.25 -12.09
CA SER A 246 15.94 18.44 -12.04
C SER A 246 14.76 18.42 -13.01
N PHE A 247 14.94 17.84 -14.20
CA PHE A 247 13.84 17.71 -15.17
C PHE A 247 12.71 16.77 -14.70
N LEU A 248 12.96 15.93 -13.68
CA LEU A 248 11.92 15.13 -13.03
C LEU A 248 11.29 15.83 -11.80
N SER A 249 11.61 17.11 -11.55
CA SER A 249 11.02 17.90 -10.45
C SER A 249 9.49 17.81 -10.43
N PRO A 250 8.75 17.88 -11.56
CA PRO A 250 7.29 17.75 -11.53
C PRO A 250 6.80 16.43 -10.91
N ALA A 251 7.36 15.27 -11.32
CA ALA A 251 6.98 13.98 -10.72
C ALA A 251 7.43 13.85 -9.26
N TYR A 252 8.59 14.39 -8.93
CA TYR A 252 9.08 14.37 -7.55
C TYR A 252 8.23 15.25 -6.63
N GLU A 253 7.79 16.43 -7.08
CA GLU A 253 6.87 17.29 -6.35
C GLU A 253 5.49 16.66 -6.18
N GLU A 254 4.96 15.99 -7.20
CA GLU A 254 3.74 15.18 -7.06
C GLU A 254 3.89 14.11 -5.97
N PHE A 255 5.06 13.45 -5.92
CA PHE A 255 5.38 12.46 -4.90
C PHE A 255 5.45 13.07 -3.49
N LEU A 256 6.07 14.24 -3.33
CA LEU A 256 6.11 14.95 -2.05
C LEU A 256 4.71 15.39 -1.60
N LYS A 257 3.87 15.91 -2.50
CA LYS A 257 2.48 16.27 -2.21
C LYS A 257 1.64 15.06 -1.83
N ALA A 258 1.85 13.92 -2.49
CA ALA A 258 1.16 12.68 -2.16
C ALA A 258 1.56 12.14 -0.77
N HIS A 259 2.83 12.24 -0.40
CA HIS A 259 3.30 11.90 0.95
C HIS A 259 2.68 12.84 2.01
N GLU A 260 2.61 14.14 1.73
CA GLU A 260 1.95 15.11 2.60
C GLU A 260 0.47 14.79 2.78
N PHE A 261 -0.25 14.49 1.69
CA PHE A 261 -1.64 14.06 1.75
C PHE A 261 -1.82 12.84 2.65
N LEU A 262 -1.01 11.79 2.47
CA LEU A 262 -1.03 10.60 3.33
C LEU A 262 -0.83 10.95 4.82
N ALA A 263 0.12 11.83 5.12
CA ALA A 263 0.39 12.28 6.48
C ALA A 263 -0.80 13.05 7.09
N LEU A 264 -1.43 13.92 6.30
CA LEU A 264 -2.62 14.68 6.70
C LEU A 264 -3.84 13.77 6.87
N SER A 265 -4.05 12.80 5.99
CA SER A 265 -5.11 11.79 6.12
C SER A 265 -5.02 11.02 7.43
N HIS A 266 -3.81 10.59 7.81
CA HIS A 266 -3.59 9.90 9.08
C HIS A 266 -3.91 10.79 10.29
N LYS A 267 -3.44 12.04 10.27
CA LYS A 267 -3.75 13.02 11.34
C LYS A 267 -5.24 13.28 11.45
N PHE A 268 -5.92 13.47 10.32
CA PHE A 268 -7.36 13.73 10.28
C PHE A 268 -8.16 12.62 10.97
N VAL A 269 -7.88 11.36 10.65
CA VAL A 269 -8.55 10.21 11.28
C VAL A 269 -8.21 10.11 12.76
N CYS A 270 -6.94 10.32 13.12
CA CYS A 270 -6.50 10.31 14.50
C CYS A 270 -7.18 11.41 15.34
N GLN A 271 -7.31 12.63 14.79
CA GLN A 271 -8.01 13.74 15.42
C GLN A 271 -9.50 13.44 15.59
N LYS A 272 -10.17 12.87 14.59
CA LYS A 272 -11.59 12.46 14.68
C LYS A 272 -11.85 11.56 15.89
N TYR A 273 -10.89 10.74 16.26
CA TYR A 273 -10.97 9.82 17.40
C TYR A 273 -10.28 10.35 18.67
N GLY A 274 -10.18 11.67 18.84
CA GLY A 274 -9.70 12.30 20.08
C GLY A 274 -8.19 12.25 20.28
N GLY A 275 -7.41 12.03 19.21
CA GLY A 275 -5.95 12.00 19.25
C GLY A 275 -5.28 13.36 19.51
N ASP A 276 -6.03 14.45 19.50
CA ASP A 276 -5.62 15.79 19.95
C ASP A 276 -5.74 15.98 21.48
N GLN A 277 -6.52 15.12 22.14
CA GLN A 277 -6.78 15.18 23.58
C GLN A 277 -6.11 14.03 24.33
N THR A 278 -5.96 12.88 23.67
CA THR A 278 -5.41 11.67 24.27
C THR A 278 -4.23 11.12 23.47
N GLY A 279 -3.34 10.41 24.16
CA GLY A 279 -2.29 9.67 23.50
C GLY A 279 -2.80 8.40 22.83
N SER A 280 -1.93 7.80 22.02
CA SER A 280 -2.19 6.49 21.39
C SER A 280 -2.18 5.36 22.43
N LEU A 281 -2.67 4.17 22.06
CA LEU A 281 -2.54 2.96 22.88
C LEU A 281 -1.08 2.67 23.30
N ARG A 282 -0.10 3.14 22.51
CA ARG A 282 1.34 2.91 22.74
C ARG A 282 2.05 3.99 23.54
N GLU A 283 1.57 5.22 23.47
CA GLU A 283 2.22 6.37 24.09
C GLU A 283 1.12 7.31 24.57
N ASN A 284 0.98 7.42 25.89
CA ASN A 284 -0.04 8.20 26.56
C ASN A 284 0.48 9.51 27.16
N ARG A 285 1.79 9.78 27.08
CA ARG A 285 2.42 10.98 27.66
C ARG A 285 2.33 12.21 26.77
N VAL A 286 2.21 12.01 25.46
CA VAL A 286 2.02 13.05 24.45
C VAL A 286 0.77 12.74 23.63
N THR A 287 0.16 13.76 23.04
CA THR A 287 -1.02 13.53 22.20
C THR A 287 -0.63 12.70 20.98
N ALA A 288 -1.58 11.91 20.46
CA ALA A 288 -1.32 11.11 19.29
C ALA A 288 -0.93 11.99 18.08
N LEU A 289 -1.54 13.18 17.94
CA LEU A 289 -1.18 14.14 16.89
C LEU A 289 0.26 14.67 17.00
N GLU A 290 0.72 15.02 18.20
CA GLU A 290 2.10 15.48 18.40
C GLU A 290 3.12 14.41 18.02
N ASN A 291 2.84 13.15 18.36
CA ASN A 291 3.71 12.04 17.99
C ASN A 291 3.71 11.81 16.47
N LEU A 292 2.54 11.86 15.82
CA LEU A 292 2.43 11.76 14.37
C LEU A 292 3.16 12.89 13.65
N GLU A 293 3.11 14.12 14.17
CA GLU A 293 3.87 15.26 13.65
C GLU A 293 5.37 14.98 13.66
N LYS A 294 5.91 14.49 14.78
CA LYS A 294 7.33 14.14 14.91
C LYS A 294 7.75 13.06 13.90
N ILE A 295 6.93 12.01 13.78
CA ILE A 295 7.17 10.91 12.84
C ILE A 295 7.15 11.43 11.39
N ASN A 296 6.15 12.23 11.04
CA ASN A 296 6.01 12.78 9.69
C ASN A 296 7.16 13.72 9.34
N ASN A 297 7.59 14.58 10.25
CA ASN A 297 8.76 15.46 10.05
C ASN A 297 10.06 14.67 9.92
N SER A 298 10.21 13.57 10.66
CA SER A 298 11.35 12.67 10.47
C SER A 298 11.35 12.04 9.08
N ARG A 299 10.20 11.52 8.62
CA ARG A 299 10.06 10.90 7.29
C ARG A 299 10.27 11.89 6.17
N ARG A 300 9.70 13.09 6.31
CA ARG A 300 9.88 14.19 5.37
C ARG A 300 11.35 14.51 5.19
N ARG A 301 12.17 14.52 6.24
CA ARG A 301 13.64 14.70 6.14
C ARG A 301 14.37 13.55 5.45
N THR A 302 13.84 12.33 5.49
CA THR A 302 14.38 11.17 4.75
C THR A 302 14.13 11.31 3.25
N ILE A 303 12.96 11.83 2.88
CA ILE A 303 12.48 11.86 1.49
C ILE A 303 12.86 13.16 0.78
N ILE A 304 12.72 14.30 1.47
CA ILE A 304 13.07 15.62 0.94
C ILE A 304 14.59 15.72 0.87
N SER A 305 15.09 15.91 -0.34
CA SER A 305 16.40 16.52 -0.52
C SER A 305 16.35 17.89 0.15
N SER A 306 17.09 18.07 1.25
CA SER A 306 17.15 19.32 2.03
C SER A 306 17.59 20.54 1.20
N ASP A 307 18.02 20.32 -0.04
CA ASP A 307 18.27 21.37 -1.02
C ASP A 307 17.42 21.10 -2.27
N HIS A 308 16.39 21.92 -2.48
CA HIS A 308 15.77 22.09 -3.80
C HIS A 308 16.79 22.57 -4.86
N GLN A 309 17.97 23.07 -4.42
CA GLN A 309 19.11 23.43 -5.27
C GLN A 309 20.05 22.26 -5.61
N LEU A 310 19.89 21.08 -4.98
CA LEU A 310 20.67 19.87 -5.27
C LEU A 310 19.89 18.81 -6.06
N LEU A 311 18.87 19.20 -6.81
CA LEU A 311 18.51 18.43 -8.01
C LEU A 311 19.74 18.49 -8.92
N ASN A 312 20.64 17.51 -8.79
CA ASN A 312 22.03 17.58 -9.24
C ASN A 312 22.13 18.11 -10.68
N PRO A 313 22.45 19.40 -10.90
CA PRO A 313 22.50 19.97 -12.24
C PRO A 313 23.70 19.45 -13.04
N HIS A 314 24.64 18.77 -12.36
CA HIS A 314 25.81 18.12 -12.91
C HIS A 314 25.71 16.59 -12.90
N SER A 315 24.53 16.00 -12.66
CA SER A 315 24.37 14.59 -13.00
C SER A 315 24.65 14.48 -14.50
N LYS A 316 25.75 13.85 -14.88
CA LYS A 316 26.12 13.58 -16.29
C LYS A 316 25.04 12.80 -17.06
N LEU A 317 23.99 12.40 -16.37
CA LEU A 317 22.69 11.92 -16.80
C LEU A 317 21.85 13.05 -17.43
N ILE A 318 22.35 13.59 -18.53
CA ILE A 318 21.53 14.38 -19.45
C ILE A 318 20.65 13.35 -20.18
N LEU A 319 19.34 13.59 -20.29
CA LEU A 319 18.52 12.85 -21.25
C LEU A 319 19.24 12.97 -22.60
N THR A 320 19.74 11.86 -23.13
CA THR A 320 20.60 11.92 -24.31
C THR A 320 19.85 12.37 -25.57
N ASP A 321 18.53 12.54 -25.47
CA ASP A 321 17.64 12.94 -26.56
C ASP A 321 16.40 13.71 -26.00
N GLU A 322 16.02 14.82 -26.65
CA GLU A 322 14.75 15.53 -26.40
C GLU A 322 13.54 14.62 -26.59
N SER A 323 13.67 13.58 -27.42
CA SER A 323 12.64 12.56 -27.63
C SER A 323 12.27 11.79 -26.36
N GLU A 324 13.23 11.57 -25.44
CA GLU A 324 12.99 10.87 -24.17
C GLU A 324 12.19 11.74 -23.19
N TYR A 325 12.43 13.05 -23.19
CA TYR A 325 11.63 13.98 -22.39
C TYR A 325 10.20 14.07 -22.91
N GLU A 326 10.05 14.22 -24.22
CA GLU A 326 8.75 14.20 -24.89
C GLU A 326 8.02 12.87 -24.69
N GLU A 327 8.73 11.75 -24.73
CA GLU A 327 8.18 10.44 -24.39
C GLU A 327 7.77 10.38 -22.93
N TYR A 328 8.53 10.90 -21.97
CA TYR A 328 8.11 10.99 -20.57
C TYR A 328 6.82 11.81 -20.40
N ILE A 329 6.69 12.93 -21.10
CA ILE A 329 5.48 13.77 -21.09
C ILE A 329 4.30 13.01 -21.74
N LYS A 330 4.51 12.36 -22.89
CA LYS A 330 3.47 11.61 -23.64
C LYS A 330 3.07 10.29 -22.99
N SER A 331 4.03 9.60 -22.37
CA SER A 331 3.86 8.30 -21.75
C SER A 331 3.15 8.37 -20.41
N GLY A 332 2.63 9.53 -19.99
CA GLY A 332 1.89 9.74 -18.76
C GLY A 332 0.80 8.68 -18.49
N PHE A 333 1.22 7.51 -17.98
CA PHE A 333 0.49 6.25 -17.80
C PHE A 333 0.42 5.20 -18.93
N ARG A 334 1.39 5.08 -19.86
CA ARG A 334 1.57 3.81 -20.58
C ARG A 334 2.56 2.92 -19.83
N CYS A 335 2.04 2.13 -18.88
CA CYS A 335 2.75 0.94 -18.42
C CYS A 335 2.96 0.06 -19.67
N TYR A 336 4.19 0.01 -20.18
CA TYR A 336 4.53 -0.85 -21.30
C TYR A 336 4.15 -2.31 -20.97
N GLY A 337 3.36 -2.91 -21.85
CA GLY A 337 2.96 -4.33 -21.81
C GLY A 337 4.08 -5.28 -22.19
#